data_AF-A0A3D4TWG2-F1
#
_entry.id   AF-A0A3D4TWG2-F1
#
_cell.length_a   1.000
_cell.length_b   1.000
_cell.length_c   1.000
_cell.angle_alpha   90.00
_cell.angle_beta   90.00
_cell.angle_gamma   90.00
#
_symmetry.space_group_name_H-M   'P 1'
#
loop_
_entity.id
_entity.type
_entity.pdbx_description
1 polymer ?
#
loop_
_entity_poly.entity_id
_entity_poly.type
_entity_poly.pdbx_seq_one_letter_code
_entity_poly.pdbx_strand_id
1 'polypeptide(L)' 'MITYNNPYAQKIYALLIPLVGDFVARSVLKTQTSKLGLTEERITKSDLQNLAEGIRKGMMAFIGGDGATQIASKITSII' A
#
# COMPACT_ATOMS: atom_id res chain seq x y z
N MET A 1 -16.52 -5.73 0.92
CA MET A 1 -15.55 -4.73 0.44
C MET A 1 -15.36 -3.70 1.53
N ILE A 2 -14.11 -3.44 1.94
CA ILE A 2 -13.79 -2.35 2.85
C ILE A 2 -13.67 -1.05 2.05
N THR A 3 -14.05 0.04 2.70
CA THR A 3 -13.79 1.40 2.23
C THR A 3 -13.04 2.12 3.34
N TYR A 4 -11.86 2.64 3.01
CA TYR A 4 -11.10 3.52 3.89
C TYR A 4 -11.61 4.95 3.71
N ASN A 5 -11.74 5.71 4.80
CA ASN A 5 -12.13 7.13 4.69
C ASN A 5 -10.96 7.97 4.19
N ASN A 6 -9.73 7.56 4.50
CA ASN A 6 -8.54 8.20 3.99
C ASN A 6 -8.33 7.90 2.49
N PRO A 7 -8.22 8.94 1.64
CA PRO A 7 -8.14 8.77 0.19
C PRO A 7 -6.83 8.09 -0.25
N TYR A 8 -5.73 8.26 0.47
CA TYR A 8 -4.47 7.60 0.17
C TYR A 8 -4.55 6.11 0.47
N ALA A 9 -5.09 5.74 1.63
CA ALA A 9 -5.33 4.34 1.98
C ALA A 9 -6.24 3.66 0.96
N GLN A 10 -7.35 4.32 0.57
CA GLN A 10 -8.28 3.77 -0.41
C GLN A 10 -7.62 3.56 -1.78
N LYS A 11 -6.83 4.53 -2.26
CA LYS A 11 -6.08 4.41 -3.53
C LYS A 11 -5.03 3.29 -3.46
N ILE A 12 -4.25 3.21 -2.38
CA ILE A 12 -3.24 2.16 -2.19
C ILE A 12 -3.92 0.78 -2.16
N TYR A 13 -5.00 0.63 -1.40
CA TYR A 13 -5.75 -0.61 -1.31
C TYR A 13 -6.31 -1.03 -2.67
N ALA A 14 -6.87 -0.10 -3.45
CA ALA A 14 -7.35 -0.36 -4.81
C ALA A 14 -6.25 -0.82 -5.78
N LEU A 15 -5.00 -0.36 -5.59
CA LEU A 15 -3.86 -0.84 -6.37
C LEU A 15 -3.44 -2.27 -6.00
N LEU A 16 -3.63 -2.66 -4.73
CA LEU A 16 -3.19 -3.96 -4.22
C LEU A 16 -4.20 -5.08 -4.47
N ILE A 17 -5.51 -4.82 -4.36
CA ILE A 17 -6.55 -5.86 -4.51
C ILE A 17 -6.41 -6.71 -5.77
N PRO A 18 -6.21 -6.15 -6.99
CA PRO A 18 -6.16 -6.96 -8.21
C PRO A 18 -4.98 -7.92 -8.26
N LEU A 19 -3.97 -7.71 -7.41
CA LEU A 19 -2.72 -8.45 -7.43
C LEU A 19 -2.69 -9.59 -6.41
N VAL A 20 -3.29 -9.36 -5.24
CA VAL A 20 -3.16 -10.28 -4.09
C VAL A 20 -4.49 -10.59 -3.40
N GLY A 21 -5.59 -10.03 -3.90
CA GLY A 21 -6.91 -10.17 -3.28
C GLY A 21 -7.10 -9.30 -2.03
N ASP A 22 -8.35 -9.24 -1.56
CA ASP A 22 -8.77 -8.37 -0.45
C ASP A 22 -7.98 -8.62 0.84
N PHE A 23 -7.92 -9.88 1.28
CA PHE A 23 -7.31 -10.23 2.56
C PHE A 23 -5.83 -9.82 2.65
N VAL A 24 -5.06 -10.09 1.60
CA VAL A 24 -3.62 -9.76 1.58
C VAL A 24 -3.44 -8.26 1.40
N ALA A 25 -4.22 -7.60 0.54
CA ALA A 25 -4.14 -6.15 0.35
C ALA A 25 -4.34 -5.37 1.66
N ARG A 26 -5.36 -5.75 2.44
CA ARG A 26 -5.61 -5.19 3.78
C ARG A 26 -4.46 -5.46 4.73
N SER A 27 -3.97 -6.69 4.78
CA SER A 27 -2.90 -7.10 5.69
C SER A 27 -1.60 -6.36 5.40
N VAL A 28 -1.26 -6.20 4.12
CA VAL A 28 -0.08 -5.43 3.67
C VAL A 28 -0.22 -3.97 4.07
N LEU A 29 -1.32 -3.31 3.71
CA LEU A 29 -1.53 -1.90 4.03
C LEU A 29 -1.45 -1.64 5.53
N LYS A 30 -2.20 -2.42 6.33
CA LYS A 30 -2.18 -2.35 7.80
C LYS A 30 -0.78 -2.52 8.38
N THR A 31 -0.06 -3.54 7.92
CA THR A 31 1.28 -3.84 8.42
C THR A 31 2.25 -2.71 8.13
N GLN A 32 2.23 -2.15 6.90
CA GLN A 32 3.15 -1.08 6.55
C GLN A 32 2.81 0.24 7.23
N THR A 33 1.52 0.59 7.40
CA THR A 33 1.14 1.77 8.18
C THR A 33 1.54 1.62 9.65
N SER A 34 1.30 0.45 10.26
CA SER A 34 1.70 0.18 11.65
C SER A 34 3.21 0.28 11.86
N LYS A 35 4.03 -0.17 10.90
CA LYS A 35 5.51 -0.02 10.97
C LYS A 35 5.97 1.44 10.97
N LEU A 36 5.17 2.35 10.44
CA LEU A 36 5.43 3.79 10.46
C LEU A 36 4.79 4.49 11.67
N GLY A 37 4.16 3.75 12.59
CA GLY A 37 3.41 4.32 13.71
C GLY A 37 2.09 4.97 13.28
N LEU A 38 1.58 4.62 12.10
CA LEU A 38 0.36 5.17 11.51
C LEU A 38 -0.79 4.14 11.52
N THR A 39 -2.00 4.64 11.30
CA THR A 39 -3.15 3.85 10.86
C THR A 39 -3.48 4.20 9.42
N GLU A 40 -4.23 3.34 8.75
CA GLU A 40 -4.70 3.58 7.38
C GLU A 40 -5.47 4.89 7.25
N GLU A 41 -6.16 5.31 8.31
CA GLU A 41 -6.94 6.54 8.33
C GLU A 41 -6.09 7.82 8.50
N ARG A 42 -4.80 7.69 8.85
CA ARG A 42 -3.90 8.81 9.16
C ARG A 42 -2.77 8.99 8.16
N ILE A 43 -2.82 8.32 7.01
CA ILE A 43 -1.81 8.47 5.96
C ILE A 43 -1.85 9.89 5.40
N THR A 44 -0.69 10.52 5.30
CA THR A 44 -0.50 11.81 4.65
C THR A 44 0.38 11.66 3.40
N LYS A 45 0.46 12.72 2.60
CA LYS A 45 1.26 12.73 1.37
C LYS A 45 2.75 12.46 1.63
N SER A 46 3.30 12.94 2.75
CA SER A 46 4.70 12.71 3.13
C SER A 46 5.01 11.25 3.44
N ASP A 47 4.00 10.44 3.78
CA ASP A 47 4.18 9.04 4.14
C ASP A 47 4.25 8.12 2.91
N LEU A 48 3.78 8.60 1.75
CA LEU A 48 3.64 7.78 0.54
C LEU A 48 4.96 7.17 0.08
N GLN A 49 6.07 7.89 0.21
CA GLN A 49 7.38 7.37 -0.17
C GLN A 49 7.83 6.21 0.72
N ASN A 50 7.65 6.34 2.03
CA ASN A 50 8.00 5.30 2.99
C ASN A 50 7.06 4.09 2.87
N LEU A 51 5.77 4.33 2.66
CA LEU A 51 4.78 3.28 2.43
C LEU A 51 5.06 2.53 1.12
N ALA A 52 5.38 3.23 0.04
CA ALA A 52 5.73 2.61 -1.24
C ALA A 52 6.91 1.64 -1.09
N GLU A 53 7.95 2.03 -0.35
CA GLU A 53 9.11 1.16 -0.13
C GLU A 53 8.79 -0.04 0.78
N GLY A 54 8.02 0.18 1.85
CA GLY A 54 7.55 -0.90 2.72
C GLY A 54 6.67 -1.90 1.98
N ILE A 55 5.76 -1.40 1.15
CA ILE A 55 4.87 -2.20 0.30
C ILE A 55 5.68 -2.93 -0.77
N ARG A 56 6.65 -2.28 -1.43
CA ARG A 56 7.55 -2.93 -2.40
C ARG A 56 8.18 -4.18 -1.78
N LYS A 57 8.78 -4.04 -0.60
CA LYS A 57 9.42 -5.16 0.12
C LYS A 57 8.43 -6.25 0.47
N GLY A 58 7.25 -5.88 1.00
CA GLY A 58 6.21 -6.84 1.36
C GLY A 58 5.64 -7.59 0.16
N MET A 59 5.57 -6.93 -1.01
CA MET A 59 4.96 -7.47 -2.21
C MET A 59 5.90 -8.31 -3.07
N MET A 60 7.24 -8.17 -2.91
CA MET A 60 8.21 -8.94 -3.69
C MET A 60 7.98 -10.46 -3.65
N ALA A 61 7.56 -11.00 -2.49
CA ALA A 61 7.28 -12.43 -2.33
C ALA A 61 5.99 -12.90 -3.04
N PHE A 62 5.07 -11.97 -3.33
CA PHE A 62 3.76 -12.30 -3.93
C PHE A 62 3.75 -12.10 -5.44
N ILE A 63 4.39 -11.03 -5.93
CA ILE A 63 4.28 -10.59 -7.33
C ILE A 63 5.62 -10.37 -8.04
N GLY A 64 6.73 -10.76 -7.39
CA GLY A 64 8.08 -10.58 -7.92
C GLY A 64 8.60 -9.14 -7.84
N GLY A 65 9.90 -8.96 -8.13
CA GLY A 65 10.61 -7.69 -8.03
C GLY A 65 10.05 -6.60 -8.95
N ASP A 66 9.76 -6.94 -10.19
CA ASP A 66 9.27 -5.99 -11.20
C ASP A 66 7.86 -5.51 -10.86
N GLY A 67 6.95 -6.42 -10.52
CA GLY A 67 5.58 -6.09 -10.11
C GLY A 67 5.55 -5.23 -8.85
N ALA A 68 6.38 -5.57 -7.86
CA ALA A 68 6.51 -4.79 -6.63
C ALA A 68 7.02 -3.37 -6.89
N THR A 69 8.02 -3.23 -7.77
CA THR A 69 8.58 -1.92 -8.14
C THR A 69 7.56 -1.05 -8.86
N GLN A 70 6.81 -1.61 -9.81
CA GLN A 70 5.75 -0.87 -10.52
C GLN A 70 4.67 -0.35 -9.58
N ILE A 71 4.25 -1.15 -8.60
CA ILE A 71 3.25 -0.73 -7.61
C ILE A 71 3.80 0.36 -6.70
N ALA A 72 5.04 0.24 -6.23
CA ALA A 72 5.67 1.27 -5.43
C ALA A 72 5.70 2.62 -6.17
N SER A 73 6.06 2.61 -7.47
CA SER A 73 6.03 3.82 -8.30
C SER A 73 4.63 4.42 -8.39
N LYS A 74 3.59 3.59 -8.62
CA LYS A 74 2.19 4.07 -8.65
C LYS A 74 1.78 4.72 -7.33
N ILE A 75 2.19 4.15 -6.19
CA ILE A 75 1.89 4.71 -4.86
C ILE A 75 2.56 6.07 -4.67
N THR A 76 3.83 6.22 -5.06
CA THR A 76 4.53 7.51 -4.98
C THR A 76 3.93 8.58 -5.88
N SER A 77 3.27 8.18 -6.97
CA SER A 77 2.60 9.07 -7.91
C SER A 77 1.15 9.37 -7.55
N ILE A 78 0.66 8.94 -6.38
CA ILE A 78 -0.67 9.34 -5.91
C ILE A 78 -0.65 10.84 -5.59
N ILE A 79 -1.28 11.63 -6.47
CA ILE A 79 -1.50 13.07 -6.32
C ILE A 79 -2.87 13.33 -5.70
#